data_AF-A0AB73BX63-F1
#
_entry.id   AF-A0AB73BX63-F1
#
_cell.length_a   1.000
_cell.length_b   1.000
_cell.length_c   1.000
_cell.angle_alpha   90.00
_cell.angle_beta   90.00
_cell.angle_gamma   90.00
#
_symmetry.space_group_name_H-M   'P 1'
#
loop_
_entity.id
_entity.type
_entity.pdbx_description
1 polymer ?
#
loop_
_entity_poly.entity_id
_entity_poly.type
_entity_poly.pdbx_seq_one_letter_code
_entity_poly.pdbx_strand_id
1 'polypeptide(L)'
;MFEDWQDNLYDSTFDSIFNALIAEYKEGKLDVEELKVNIAEQQQILLNAFTEGEAKSTYCNAMIDAHQFVLSLITTGKIVNY
;
A
#
# COMPACT_ATOMS: atom_id res chain seq x y z
N MET A 1 7.53 19.90 -16.20
CA MET A 1 8.51 19.53 -15.17
C MET A 1 8.34 18.04 -14.95
N PHE A 2 9.23 17.23 -15.52
CA PHE A 2 9.22 15.76 -15.39
C PHE A 2 9.98 15.30 -14.14
N GLU A 3 10.43 16.21 -13.27
CA GLU A 3 11.19 15.83 -12.08
C GLU A 3 10.29 15.32 -10.94
N ASP A 4 9.01 15.74 -10.88
CA ASP A 4 8.14 15.42 -9.74
C ASP A 4 7.06 14.37 -10.06
N TRP A 5 6.97 13.84 -11.29
CA TRP A 5 5.86 12.93 -11.62
C TRP A 5 5.91 11.64 -10.80
N GLN A 6 7.12 11.18 -10.47
CA GLN A 6 7.34 9.97 -9.70
C GLN A 6 6.85 10.14 -8.27
N ASP A 7 7.23 11.25 -7.63
CA ASP A 7 6.77 11.61 -6.28
C ASP A 7 5.26 11.81 -6.26
N ASN A 8 4.70 12.52 -7.25
CA ASN A 8 3.24 12.71 -7.35
C ASN A 8 2.50 11.37 -7.55
N LEU A 9 3.04 10.46 -8.36
CA LEU A 9 2.46 9.13 -8.56
C LEU A 9 2.52 8.31 -7.26
N TYR A 10 3.67 8.36 -6.58
CA TYR A 10 3.87 7.67 -5.32
C TYR A 10 2.89 8.18 -4.26
N ASP A 11 2.89 9.48 -3.98
CA ASP A 11 2.08 10.09 -2.92
C ASP A 11 0.59 9.88 -3.17
N SER A 12 0.11 10.12 -4.39
CA SER A 12 -1.31 9.94 -4.72
C SER A 12 -1.76 8.48 -4.61
N THR A 13 -0.90 7.53 -5.00
CA THR A 13 -1.18 6.11 -4.87
C THR A 13 -1.18 5.70 -3.40
N PHE A 14 -0.15 6.11 -2.65
CA PHE A 14 -0.03 5.81 -1.22
C PHE A 14 -1.25 6.32 -0.46
N ASP A 15 -1.60 7.60 -0.61
CA ASP A 15 -2.72 8.21 0.11
C ASP A 15 -4.06 7.54 -0.22
N SER A 16 -4.28 7.22 -1.50
CA SER A 16 -5.52 6.56 -1.92
C SER A 16 -5.64 5.16 -1.30
N ILE A 17 -4.58 4.35 -1.40
CA ILE A 17 -4.58 2.98 -0.88
C ILE A 17 -4.64 2.99 0.64
N PHE A 18 -3.87 3.86 1.30
CA PHE A 18 -3.90 4.03 2.75
C PHE A 18 -5.31 4.31 3.24
N ASN A 19 -5.98 5.33 2.71
CA ASN A 19 -7.33 5.71 3.14
C ASN A 19 -8.35 4.57 2.93
N ALA A 20 -8.24 3.83 1.82
CA ALA A 20 -9.10 2.69 1.54
C ALA A 20 -8.90 1.55 2.55
N LEU A 21 -7.65 1.13 2.79
CA LEU A 21 -7.33 0.05 3.73
C LEU A 21 -7.76 0.39 5.16
N ILE A 22 -7.60 1.64 5.58
CA ILE A 22 -8.06 2.10 6.89
C ILE A 22 -9.59 1.98 7.01
N ALA A 23 -10.33 2.38 5.96
CA ALA A 23 -11.78 2.30 5.95
C ALA A 23 -12.24 0.83 5.96
N GLU A 24 -11.68 -0.01 5.10
CA GLU A 24 -12.02 -1.44 5.03
C GLU A 24 -11.73 -2.18 6.33
N TYR A 25 -10.59 -1.89 6.98
CA TYR A 25 -10.26 -2.48 8.28
C TYR A 25 -11.25 -2.06 9.37
N LYS A 26 -11.62 -0.77 9.43
CA LYS A 26 -12.61 -0.25 10.41
C LYS A 26 -14.03 -0.73 10.14
N GLU A 27 -14.35 -1.07 8.90
CA GLU A 27 -15.63 -1.67 8.53
C GLU A 27 -15.65 -3.20 8.75
N GLY A 28 -14.54 -3.79 9.19
CA GLY A 28 -14.38 -5.24 9.36
C GLY A 28 -14.38 -6.02 8.04
N LYS A 29 -14.14 -5.36 6.91
CA LYS A 29 -14.05 -5.96 5.57
C LYS A 29 -12.66 -6.47 5.23
N LEU A 30 -11.65 -6.03 5.98
CA LEU A 30 -10.27 -6.42 5.83
C LEU A 30 -9.76 -6.92 7.17
N ASP A 31 -9.27 -8.16 7.22
CA ASP A 31 -8.58 -8.69 8.39
C ASP A 31 -7.04 -8.53 8.30
N VAL A 32 -6.35 -8.75 9.43
CA VAL A 32 -4.88 -8.61 9.51
C VAL A 32 -4.14 -9.69 8.71
N GLU A 33 -4.69 -10.89 8.61
CA GLU A 33 -4.07 -12.00 7.88
C GLU A 33 -4.24 -11.81 6.37
N GLU A 34 -5.41 -11.39 5.90
CA GLU A 34 -5.67 -10.92 4.53
C GLU A 34 -4.73 -9.78 4.15
N LEU A 35 -4.54 -8.79 5.04
CA LEU A 35 -3.59 -7.71 4.80
C LEU A 35 -2.15 -8.24 4.63
N LYS A 36 -1.72 -9.23 5.41
CA LYS A 36 -0.39 -9.86 5.27
C LYS A 36 -0.26 -10.65 3.97
N VAL A 37 -1.30 -11.39 3.57
CA VAL A 37 -1.33 -12.11 2.30
C VAL A 37 -1.22 -11.12 1.15
N ASN A 38 -2.01 -10.03 1.17
CA ASN A 38 -1.95 -8.97 0.17
C ASN A 38 -0.53 -8.37 0.07
N ILE A 39 0.14 -8.10 1.19
CA ILE A 39 1.54 -7.61 1.18
C ILE A 39 2.46 -8.59 0.46
N ALA A 40 2.37 -9.90 0.76
CA ALA A 40 3.21 -10.90 0.13
C ALA A 40 2.97 -11.00 -1.39
N GLU A 41 1.72 -10.94 -1.82
CA GLU A 41 1.36 -10.93 -3.24
C GLU A 41 1.87 -9.66 -3.94
N GLN A 42 1.67 -8.49 -3.33
CA GLN A 42 2.13 -7.23 -3.89
C GLN A 42 3.64 -7.16 -3.99
N GLN A 43 4.38 -7.70 -3.02
CA GLN A 43 5.85 -7.83 -3.09
C GLN A 43 6.29 -8.61 -4.32
N GLN A 44 5.59 -9.70 -4.66
CA GLN A 44 5.89 -10.47 -5.87
C GLN A 44 5.59 -9.68 -7.15
N ILE A 45 4.52 -8.88 -7.15
CA ILE A 45 4.16 -7.99 -8.27
C ILE A 45 5.23 -6.91 -8.45
N LEU A 46 5.71 -6.30 -7.36
CA LEU A 46 6.77 -5.29 -7.40
C LEU A 46 8.07 -5.84 -8.01
N LEU A 47 8.47 -7.07 -7.64
CA LEU A 47 9.66 -7.70 -8.21
C LEU A 47 9.58 -7.77 -9.73
N ASN A 48 8.41 -8.09 -10.28
CA ASN A 48 8.18 -8.08 -11.72
C ASN A 48 8.18 -6.65 -12.28
N ALA A 49 7.53 -5.71 -11.58
CA ALA A 49 7.39 -4.32 -12.00
C ALA A 49 8.74 -3.60 -12.20
N PHE A 50 9.79 -3.96 -11.46
CA PHE A 50 11.14 -3.43 -11.68
C PHE A 50 11.68 -3.71 -13.10
N THR A 51 11.20 -4.76 -13.76
CA THR A 51 11.59 -5.09 -15.14
C THR A 51 10.65 -4.50 -16.20
N GLU A 52 9.49 -3.97 -15.77
CA GLU A 52 8.44 -3.48 -16.66
C GLU A 52 8.40 -1.95 -16.79
N GLY A 53 9.08 -1.23 -15.89
CA GLY A 53 9.32 0.21 -16.01
C GLY A 53 9.19 1.00 -14.71
N GLU A 54 9.70 2.23 -14.72
CA GLU A 54 9.76 3.11 -13.55
C GLU A 54 8.38 3.51 -13.02
N ALA A 55 7.42 3.78 -13.91
CA ALA A 55 6.07 4.15 -13.48
C ALA A 55 5.35 3.00 -12.76
N LYS A 56 5.46 1.77 -13.29
CA LYS A 56 4.83 0.59 -12.69
C LYS A 56 5.50 0.23 -11.36
N SER A 57 6.83 0.26 -11.30
CA SER A 57 7.56 0.01 -10.05
C SER A 57 7.26 1.06 -8.97
N THR A 58 7.16 2.34 -9.33
CA THR A 58 6.77 3.41 -8.40
C THR A 58 5.37 3.20 -7.83
N TYR A 59 4.40 2.87 -8.70
CA TYR A 59 3.03 2.55 -8.27
C TYR A 59 2.99 1.33 -7.32
N CYS A 60 3.70 0.25 -7.68
CA CYS A 60 3.75 -0.96 -6.86
C CYS A 60 4.45 -0.73 -5.52
N ASN A 61 5.50 0.09 -5.48
CA ASN A 61 6.17 0.50 -4.24
C ASN A 61 5.19 1.22 -3.31
N ALA A 62 4.53 2.28 -3.80
CA ALA A 62 3.55 3.04 -3.02
C ALA A 62 2.42 2.16 -2.46
N MET A 63 1.95 1.20 -3.26
CA MET A 63 0.92 0.26 -2.84
C MET A 63 1.40 -0.63 -1.70
N ILE A 64 2.60 -1.22 -1.79
CA ILE A 64 3.16 -2.07 -0.71
C ILE A 64 3.39 -1.25 0.56
N ASP A 65 3.97 -0.06 0.43
CA ASP A 65 4.29 0.79 1.56
C ASP A 65 3.02 1.20 2.31
N ALA A 66 1.93 1.50 1.61
CA ALA A 66 0.64 1.77 2.22
C ALA A 66 0.13 0.56 3.04
N HIS A 67 0.20 -0.66 2.47
CA HIS A 67 -0.21 -1.88 3.18
C HIS A 67 0.65 -2.15 4.42
N GLN A 68 1.97 -2.04 4.29
CA GLN A 68 2.90 -2.24 5.41
C GLN A 68 2.71 -1.18 6.50
N PHE A 69 2.44 0.07 6.11
CA PHE A 69 2.19 1.14 7.05
C PHE A 69 0.89 0.90 7.83
N VAL A 70 -0.21 0.55 7.15
CA VAL A 70 -1.47 0.20 7.82
C VAL A 70 -1.29 -0.98 8.77
N LEU A 71 -0.58 -2.04 8.35
CA LEU A 71 -0.26 -3.17 9.22
C LEU A 71 0.51 -2.72 10.47
N SER A 72 1.48 -1.81 10.32
CA SER A 72 2.24 -1.26 11.45
C SER A 72 1.34 -0.47 12.42
N LEU A 73 0.37 0.29 11.90
CA LEU A 73 -0.55 1.07 12.72
C LEU A 73 -1.53 0.18 13.49
N ILE A 74 -2.01 -0.90 12.86
CA ILE A 74 -2.87 -1.90 13.51
C ILE A 74 -2.07 -2.64 14.60
N THR A 75 -0.88 -3.13 14.28
CA THR A 75 -0.06 -3.91 15.23
C THR A 75 0.44 -3.07 16.41
N THR A 76 0.64 -1.76 16.23
CA THR A 76 0.95 -0.82 17.31
C THR A 76 -0.27 -0.31 18.07
N GLY A 77 -1.49 -0.73 17.70
CA GLY A 77 -2.74 -0.33 18.34
C GLY A 77 -3.15 1.13 18.09
N LYS A 78 -2.52 1.81 17.12
CA LYS A 78 -2.90 3.18 16.70
C LYS A 78 -4.21 3.20 15.93
N ILE A 79 -4.59 2.06 15.34
CA ILE A 79 -5.90 1.83 14.74
C ILE A 79 -6.46 0.58 15.38
N VAL A 80 -7.72 0.66 15.80
CA VAL A 80 -8.48 -0.46 16.32
C VAL A 80 -9.73 -0.62 15.47
N ASN A 81 -10.11 -1.87 15.21
CA ASN A 81 -11.42 -2.18 14.65
C ASN A 81 -12.47 -1.97 15.76
N TYR A 82 -13.64 -1.44 15.40
CA TYR A 82 -14.71 -1.10 16.35
C TYR A 82 -15.60 -2.30 16.66
#